data_AF-A0AAJ0CGZ4-F1
#
_entry.id   AF-A0AAJ0CGZ4-F1
#
_cell.length_a   1.000
_cell.length_b   1.000
_cell.length_c   1.000
_cell.angle_alpha   90.00
_cell.angle_beta   90.00
_cell.angle_gamma   90.00
#
_symmetry.space_group_name_H-M   'P 1'
#
loop_
_entity.id
_entity.type
_entity.pdbx_description
1 polymer ?
#
loop_
_entity_poly.entity_id
_entity_poly.type
_entity_poly.pdbx_seq_one_letter_code
_entity_poly.pdbx_strand_id
1 'polypeptide(L)'
;MASSSASAGWAQLRQQARTLETQTENLFHTYSQFSSATNIPPKPTDEERTTESKIEELLDKRDSTISQLSRLLDSETTLTSSALKQNNLSLLREKLLAHRRDLNRLRSTLQHARDKANLLTNVRSDIDEYRANNPEAAEADYMLGERNRIDNSHDMADSVLSQAYAVNESFMLQRETMANINRKITMAASKVPGMSSLINRISARKRRDGIIMGSFIAFCFLMFFWFS
;
A
#
# COMPACT_ATOMS: atom_id res chain seq x y z
N MET A 1 13.50 -27.51 22.39
CA MET A 1 14.43 -26.61 21.67
C MET A 1 14.18 -26.58 20.15
N ALA A 2 13.60 -27.62 19.53
CA ALA A 2 13.26 -27.59 18.09
C ALA A 2 12.14 -26.59 17.72
N SER A 3 11.07 -26.51 18.53
CA SER A 3 9.89 -25.65 18.27
C SER A 3 10.17 -24.15 18.23
N SER A 4 11.19 -23.65 18.94
CA SER A 4 11.59 -22.24 18.89
C SER A 4 12.33 -21.89 17.60
N SER A 5 13.11 -22.83 17.06
CA SER A 5 13.90 -22.63 15.84
C SER A 5 13.02 -22.57 14.58
N ALA A 6 12.01 -23.42 14.49
CA ALA A 6 11.10 -23.45 13.34
C ALA A 6 10.09 -22.30 13.36
N SER A 7 9.65 -21.83 14.54
CA SER A 7 8.87 -20.59 14.62
C SER A 7 9.68 -19.36 14.19
N ALA A 8 11.00 -19.32 14.46
CA ALA A 8 11.90 -18.28 13.98
C ALA A 8 12.11 -18.38 12.45
N GLY A 9 12.32 -19.59 11.92
CA GLY A 9 12.43 -19.83 10.48
C GLY A 9 11.17 -19.45 9.70
N TRP A 10 9.99 -19.76 10.26
CA TRP A 10 8.71 -19.33 9.67
C TRP A 10 8.59 -17.80 9.64
N ALA A 11 8.98 -17.12 10.72
CA ALA A 11 8.95 -15.66 10.77
C ALA A 11 9.89 -15.03 9.73
N GLN A 12 11.08 -15.60 9.54
CA GLN A 12 12.04 -15.15 8.54
C GLN A 12 11.51 -15.34 7.10
N LEU A 13 10.99 -16.52 6.77
CA LEU A 13 10.41 -16.79 5.45
C LEU A 13 9.18 -15.92 5.17
N ARG A 14 8.35 -15.65 6.18
CA ARG A 14 7.22 -14.71 6.06
C ARG A 14 7.70 -13.30 5.77
N GLN A 15 8.74 -12.84 6.46
CA GLN A 15 9.30 -11.51 6.23
C GLN A 15 9.87 -11.42 4.80
N GLN A 16 10.59 -12.44 4.34
CA GLN A 16 11.09 -12.53 2.98
C GLN A 16 9.94 -12.47 1.94
N ALA A 17 8.86 -13.23 2.14
CA ALA A 17 7.70 -13.21 1.25
C ALA A 17 7.06 -11.82 1.16
N ARG A 18 7.00 -11.08 2.28
CA ARG A 18 6.50 -9.70 2.33
C ARG A 18 7.44 -8.71 1.63
N THR A 19 8.74 -8.86 1.79
CA THR A 19 9.71 -8.01 1.08
C THR A 19 9.60 -8.21 -0.44
N LEU A 20 9.52 -9.47 -0.90
CA LEU A 20 9.32 -9.76 -2.31
C LEU A 20 7.98 -9.23 -2.84
N GLU A 21 6.93 -9.26 -2.02
CA GLU A 21 5.63 -8.66 -2.34
C GLU A 21 5.74 -7.16 -2.60
N THR A 22 6.35 -6.40 -1.69
CA THR A 22 6.57 -4.96 -1.85
C THR A 22 7.42 -4.64 -3.08
N GLN A 23 8.45 -5.44 -3.35
CA GLN A 23 9.25 -5.29 -4.58
C GLN A 23 8.40 -5.52 -5.84
N THR A 24 7.50 -6.51 -5.81
CA THR A 24 6.58 -6.78 -6.91
C THR A 24 5.61 -5.61 -7.13
N GLU A 25 5.04 -5.03 -6.07
CA GLU A 25 4.14 -3.87 -6.13
C GLU A 25 4.84 -2.65 -6.75
N ASN A 26 6.09 -2.37 -6.34
CA ASN A 26 6.87 -1.28 -6.93
C ASN A 26 7.09 -1.46 -8.43
N LEU A 27 7.43 -2.68 -8.87
CA LEU A 27 7.58 -2.97 -10.30
C LEU A 27 6.24 -2.90 -11.05
N PHE A 28 5.12 -3.29 -10.44
CA PHE A 28 3.80 -3.10 -11.05
C PHE A 28 3.48 -1.63 -11.27
N HIS A 29 3.82 -0.75 -10.32
CA HIS A 29 3.68 0.68 -10.51
C HIS A 29 4.49 1.15 -11.71
N THR A 30 5.78 0.79 -11.81
CA THR A 30 6.60 1.10 -12.98
C THR A 30 6.03 0.53 -14.28
N TYR A 31 5.59 -0.73 -14.27
CA TYR A 31 5.06 -1.39 -15.46
C TYR A 31 3.74 -0.75 -15.94
N SER A 32 2.87 -0.34 -15.02
CA SER A 32 1.63 0.36 -15.37
C SER A 32 1.86 1.72 -16.02
N GLN A 33 2.98 2.40 -15.71
CA GLN A 33 3.31 3.70 -16.31
C GLN A 33 3.56 3.59 -17.83
N PHE A 34 4.01 2.44 -18.34
CA PHE A 34 4.17 2.25 -19.78
C PHE A 34 2.85 2.36 -20.55
N SER A 35 1.72 2.02 -19.90
CA SER A 35 0.38 2.15 -20.52
C SER A 35 -0.20 3.57 -20.46
N SER A 36 0.33 4.41 -19.56
CA SER A 36 -0.12 5.79 -19.37
C SER A 36 0.76 6.81 -20.09
N ALA A 37 1.82 6.36 -20.77
CA ALA A 37 2.71 7.24 -21.52
C ALA A 37 1.96 7.89 -22.70
N THR A 38 2.15 9.19 -22.89
CA THR A 38 1.49 9.97 -23.97
C THR A 38 1.81 9.44 -25.36
N ASN A 39 2.97 8.83 -25.54
CA ASN A 39 3.41 8.23 -26.79
C ASN A 39 3.87 6.79 -26.53
N ILE A 40 2.96 5.84 -26.72
CA ILE A 40 3.22 4.42 -26.51
C ILE A 40 3.96 3.89 -27.74
N PRO A 41 5.19 3.38 -27.60
CA PRO A 41 5.94 2.86 -28.73
C PRO A 41 5.20 1.67 -29.38
N PRO A 42 5.25 1.52 -30.71
CA PRO A 42 4.55 0.46 -31.44
C PRO A 42 5.08 -0.94 -31.12
N LYS A 43 6.27 -1.04 -30.53
CA LYS A 43 6.88 -2.29 -30.05
C LYS A 43 7.27 -2.15 -28.57
N PRO A 44 7.24 -3.25 -27.80
CA PRO A 44 7.76 -3.26 -26.43
C PRO A 44 9.17 -2.71 -26.37
N THR A 45 9.41 -1.75 -25.47
CA THR A 45 10.77 -1.26 -25.21
C THR A 45 11.56 -2.32 -24.44
N ASP A 46 12.89 -2.23 -24.49
CA ASP A 46 13.73 -3.14 -23.70
C ASP A 46 13.51 -2.92 -22.20
N GLU A 47 13.19 -1.69 -21.78
CA GLU A 47 12.80 -1.38 -20.40
C GLU A 47 11.48 -2.03 -19.97
N GLU A 48 10.47 -2.05 -20.85
CA GLU A 48 9.18 -2.74 -20.63
C GLU A 48 9.42 -4.25 -20.44
N ARG A 49 10.15 -4.87 -21.37
CA ARG A 49 10.46 -6.31 -21.34
C ARG A 49 11.28 -6.71 -20.12
N THR A 50 12.29 -5.91 -19.77
CA THR A 50 13.12 -6.19 -18.59
C THR A 50 12.34 -6.00 -17.30
N THR A 51 11.45 -5.01 -17.23
CA THR A 51 10.56 -4.82 -16.06
C THR A 51 9.59 -5.97 -15.91
N GLU A 52 8.96 -6.39 -17.01
CA GLU A 52 8.06 -7.54 -17.06
C GLU A 52 8.76 -8.83 -16.61
N SER A 53 9.94 -9.12 -17.16
CA SER A 53 10.73 -10.29 -16.81
C SER A 53 11.13 -10.30 -15.32
N LYS A 54 11.48 -9.14 -14.76
CA LYS A 54 11.75 -8.99 -13.31
C LYS A 54 10.50 -9.26 -12.46
N ILE A 55 9.32 -8.84 -12.91
CA ILE A 55 8.06 -9.13 -12.22
C ILE A 55 7.81 -10.65 -12.21
N GLU A 56 7.96 -11.33 -13.35
CA GLU A 56 7.81 -12.79 -13.42
C GLU A 56 8.80 -13.51 -12.48
N GLU A 57 10.07 -13.11 -12.50
CA GLU A 57 11.09 -13.68 -11.62
C GLU A 57 10.74 -13.50 -10.13
N LEU A 58 10.23 -12.33 -9.74
CA LEU A 58 9.79 -12.09 -8.36
C LEU A 58 8.56 -12.92 -7.99
N LEU A 59 7.60 -13.09 -8.91
CA LEU A 59 6.42 -13.92 -8.67
C LEU A 59 6.82 -15.38 -8.45
N ASP A 60 7.77 -15.91 -9.23
CA ASP A 60 8.26 -17.28 -9.08
C ASP A 60 9.08 -17.47 -7.79
N LYS A 61 9.91 -16.49 -7.42
CA LYS A 61 10.60 -16.48 -6.12
C LYS A 61 9.61 -16.47 -4.95
N ARG A 62 8.51 -15.71 -5.06
CA ARG A 62 7.45 -15.68 -4.05
C ARG A 62 6.74 -17.02 -3.95
N ASP A 63 6.43 -17.66 -5.08
CA ASP A 63 5.78 -18.98 -5.12
C ASP A 63 6.65 -20.04 -4.44
N SER A 64 7.96 -20.03 -4.70
CA SER A 64 8.93 -20.90 -4.03
C SER A 64 8.99 -20.65 -2.51
N THR A 65 9.03 -19.38 -2.09
CA THR A 65 9.06 -19.00 -0.67
C THR A 65 7.77 -19.41 0.05
N ILE A 66 6.60 -19.21 -0.58
CA ILE A 66 5.29 -19.62 -0.06
C ILE A 66 5.20 -21.15 0.02
N SER A 67 5.77 -21.87 -0.95
CA SER A 67 5.85 -23.32 -0.93
C SER A 67 6.71 -23.83 0.23
N GLN A 68 7.84 -23.17 0.53
CA GLN A 68 8.67 -23.47 1.70
C GLN A 68 7.92 -23.19 3.01
N LEU A 69 7.20 -22.07 3.10
CA LEU A 69 6.33 -21.76 4.24
C LEU A 69 5.27 -22.84 4.47
N SER A 70 4.66 -23.35 3.41
CA SER A 70 3.68 -24.44 3.50
C SER A 70 4.32 -25.70 4.07
N ARG A 71 5.43 -26.15 3.48
CA ARG A 71 6.12 -27.38 3.93
C ARG A 71 6.53 -27.29 5.39
N LEU A 72 7.03 -26.13 5.83
CA LEU A 72 7.42 -25.91 7.22
C LEU A 72 6.19 -25.99 8.14
N LEU A 73 5.05 -25.43 7.72
CA LEU A 73 3.79 -25.48 8.46
C LEU A 73 3.19 -26.89 8.53
N ASP A 74 3.40 -27.71 7.49
CA ASP A 74 2.93 -29.10 7.42
C ASP A 74 3.84 -30.06 8.23
N SER A 75 5.13 -29.72 8.36
CA SER A 75 6.12 -30.54 9.07
C SER A 75 6.08 -30.42 10.60
N GLU A 76 5.48 -29.36 11.13
CA GLU A 76 5.53 -29.06 12.57
C GLU A 76 4.12 -28.90 13.17
N THR A 77 3.70 -29.89 13.95
CA THR A 77 2.34 -29.98 14.52
C THR A 77 1.95 -28.78 15.41
N THR A 78 2.94 -28.13 16.02
CA THR A 78 2.78 -26.91 16.84
C THR A 78 2.54 -25.65 16.00
N LEU A 79 2.97 -25.65 14.74
CA LEU A 79 2.71 -24.58 13.78
C LEU A 79 1.40 -24.80 13.03
N THR A 80 1.10 -26.05 12.68
CA THR A 80 -0.14 -26.46 12.00
C THR A 80 -1.39 -26.07 12.80
N SER A 81 -1.33 -26.18 14.13
CA SER A 81 -2.45 -25.83 15.03
C SER A 81 -2.68 -24.33 15.19
N SER A 82 -1.77 -23.48 14.70
CA SER A 82 -1.93 -22.03 14.76
C SER A 82 -2.79 -21.53 13.59
N ALA A 83 -4.07 -21.27 13.87
CA ALA A 83 -5.00 -20.67 12.91
C ALA A 83 -4.48 -19.37 12.27
N LEU A 84 -3.72 -18.56 13.03
CA LEU A 84 -3.10 -17.32 12.54
C LEU A 84 -2.03 -17.56 11.46
N LYS A 85 -1.21 -18.62 11.60
CA LYS A 85 -0.15 -18.95 10.64
C LYS A 85 -0.75 -19.55 9.36
N GLN A 86 -1.77 -20.40 9.50
CA GLN A 86 -2.56 -20.93 8.38
C GLN A 86 -3.24 -19.81 7.59
N ASN A 87 -3.90 -18.87 8.28
CA ASN A 87 -4.53 -17.72 7.64
C ASN A 87 -3.51 -16.85 6.90
N ASN A 88 -2.33 -16.58 7.49
CA ASN A 88 -1.27 -15.83 6.81
C ASN A 88 -0.80 -16.51 5.52
N LEU A 89 -0.62 -17.83 5.54
CA LEU A 89 -0.24 -18.58 4.35
C LEU A 89 -1.32 -18.48 3.26
N SER A 90 -2.60 -18.56 3.63
CA SER A 90 -3.72 -18.39 2.69
C SER A 90 -3.73 -17.00 2.05
N LEU A 91 -3.51 -15.94 2.84
CA LEU A 91 -3.46 -14.56 2.35
C LEU A 91 -2.27 -14.32 1.40
N LEU A 92 -1.10 -14.89 1.71
CA LEU A 92 0.08 -14.80 0.83
C LEU A 92 -0.18 -15.48 -0.52
N ARG A 93 -0.84 -16.64 -0.53
CA ARG A 93 -1.24 -17.34 -1.78
C ARG A 93 -2.26 -16.54 -2.58
N GLU A 94 -3.30 -16.04 -1.92
CA GLU A 94 -4.33 -15.23 -2.56
C GLU A 94 -3.72 -13.99 -3.21
N LYS A 95 -2.83 -13.29 -2.50
CA LYS A 95 -2.16 -12.09 -3.02
C LYS A 95 -1.21 -12.41 -4.18
N LEU A 96 -0.51 -13.55 -4.15
CA LEU A 96 0.28 -14.03 -5.30
C LEU A 96 -0.60 -14.27 -6.53
N LEU A 97 -1.75 -14.94 -6.36
CA LEU A 97 -2.68 -15.22 -7.46
C LEU A 97 -3.33 -13.94 -8.00
N ALA A 98 -3.65 -12.98 -7.13
CA ALA A 98 -4.10 -11.65 -7.54
C ALA A 98 -3.04 -10.97 -8.43
N HIS A 99 -1.79 -10.90 -7.96
CA HIS A 99 -0.70 -10.28 -8.71
C HIS A 99 -0.44 -10.97 -10.07
N ARG A 100 -0.55 -12.31 -10.16
CA ARG A 100 -0.45 -13.02 -11.44
C ARG A 100 -1.56 -12.61 -12.43
N ARG A 101 -2.79 -12.44 -11.94
CA ARG A 101 -3.91 -11.94 -12.76
C ARG A 101 -3.70 -10.49 -13.16
N ASP A 102 -3.20 -9.65 -12.26
CA ASP A 102 -2.92 -8.24 -12.53
C ASP A 102 -1.85 -8.07 -13.61
N LEU A 103 -0.80 -8.90 -13.63
CA LEU A 103 0.19 -8.90 -14.71
C LEU A 103 -0.45 -9.15 -16.07
N ASN A 104 -1.29 -10.18 -16.18
CA ASN A 104 -2.00 -10.49 -17.43
C ASN A 104 -2.95 -9.36 -17.84
N ARG A 105 -3.64 -8.75 -16.88
CA ARG A 105 -4.50 -7.59 -17.14
C ARG A 105 -3.69 -6.41 -17.66
N LEU A 106 -2.55 -6.09 -17.03
CA LEU A 106 -1.67 -4.99 -17.45
C LEU A 106 -1.10 -5.22 -18.85
N ARG A 107 -0.69 -6.46 -19.18
CA ARG A 107 -0.29 -6.85 -20.54
C ARG A 107 -1.38 -6.55 -21.57
N SER A 108 -2.62 -6.99 -21.30
CA SER A 108 -3.75 -6.75 -22.19
C SER A 108 -4.03 -5.25 -22.35
N THR A 109 -4.04 -4.49 -21.25
CA THR A 109 -4.25 -3.03 -21.28
C THR A 109 -3.18 -2.34 -22.11
N LEU A 110 -1.91 -2.71 -21.93
CA LEU A 110 -0.80 -2.13 -22.67
C LEU A 110 -0.87 -2.46 -24.16
N GLN A 111 -1.24 -3.70 -24.51
CA GLN A 111 -1.45 -4.09 -25.90
C GLN A 111 -2.59 -3.30 -26.53
N HIS A 112 -3.74 -3.17 -25.85
CA HIS A 112 -4.85 -2.36 -26.36
C HIS A 112 -4.49 -0.89 -26.52
N ALA A 113 -3.71 -0.33 -25.59
CA ALA A 113 -3.25 1.05 -25.68
C ALA A 113 -2.30 1.26 -26.87
N ARG A 114 -1.44 0.28 -27.15
CA ARG A 114 -0.55 0.23 -28.32
C ARG A 114 -1.33 0.08 -29.63
N ASP A 115 -2.31 -0.81 -29.68
CA ASP A 115 -3.18 -0.99 -30.85
C ASP A 115 -3.96 0.31 -31.15
N LYS A 116 -4.50 0.96 -30.12
CA LYS A 116 -5.16 2.26 -30.24
C LYS A 116 -4.20 3.33 -30.76
N ALA A 117 -2.98 3.40 -30.23
CA ALA A 117 -1.98 4.36 -30.69
C ALA A 117 -1.65 4.16 -32.18
N ASN A 118 -1.45 2.91 -32.61
CA ASN A 118 -1.17 2.56 -34.01
C ASN A 118 -2.31 2.96 -34.95
N LEU A 119 -3.57 2.71 -34.55
CA LEU A 119 -4.74 3.12 -35.32
C LEU A 119 -4.86 4.64 -35.43
N LEU A 120 -4.62 5.36 -34.32
CA LEU A 120 -4.69 6.82 -34.30
C LEU A 120 -3.60 7.48 -35.15
N THR A 121 -2.40 6.90 -35.24
CA THR A 121 -1.32 7.44 -36.08
C THR A 121 -1.70 7.43 -37.56
N ASN A 122 -2.27 6.33 -38.06
CA ASN A 122 -2.70 6.24 -39.46
C ASN A 122 -3.86 7.21 -39.75
N VAL A 123 -4.86 7.23 -38.86
CA VAL A 123 -6.01 8.15 -39.00
C VAL A 123 -5.57 9.61 -38.92
N ARG A 124 -4.59 9.97 -38.09
CA ARG A 124 -4.05 11.33 -38.04
C ARG A 124 -3.39 11.73 -39.34
N SER A 125 -2.60 10.85 -39.95
CA SER A 125 -1.97 11.12 -41.24
C SER A 125 -3.02 11.42 -42.32
N ASP A 126 -4.07 10.61 -42.40
CA ASP A 126 -5.14 10.78 -43.38
C ASP A 126 -5.96 12.06 -43.11
N ILE A 127 -6.23 12.38 -41.84
CA ILE A 127 -6.92 13.62 -41.44
C ILE A 127 -6.07 14.84 -41.76
N ASP A 128 -4.77 14.81 -41.46
CA ASP A 128 -3.86 15.92 -41.72
C ASP A 128 -3.71 16.16 -43.23
N GLU A 129 -3.66 15.10 -44.05
CA GLU A 129 -3.67 15.18 -45.51
C GLU A 129 -5.01 15.74 -46.05
N TYR A 130 -6.14 15.27 -45.51
CA TYR A 130 -7.46 15.81 -45.86
C TYR A 130 -7.59 17.29 -45.51
N ARG A 131 -7.10 17.70 -44.34
CA ARG A 131 -7.10 19.10 -43.87
C ARG A 131 -6.19 19.98 -44.70
N ALA A 132 -5.01 19.48 -45.10
CA ALA A 132 -4.11 20.19 -46.01
C ALA A 132 -4.75 20.46 -47.37
N ASN A 133 -5.59 19.52 -47.85
CA ASN A 133 -6.31 19.64 -49.11
C ASN A 133 -7.60 20.47 -49.01
N ASN A 134 -8.16 20.68 -47.81
CA ASN A 134 -9.42 21.41 -47.56
C ASN A 134 -9.32 22.39 -46.37
N PRO A 135 -8.72 23.58 -46.55
CA PRO A 135 -8.45 24.51 -45.45
C PRO A 135 -9.70 25.09 -44.78
N GLU A 136 -10.79 25.34 -45.52
CA GLU A 136 -12.05 25.84 -44.94
C GLU A 136 -12.71 24.80 -44.02
N ALA A 137 -12.68 23.52 -44.41
CA ALA A 137 -13.19 22.44 -43.57
C ALA A 137 -12.33 22.23 -42.32
N ALA A 138 -11.01 22.41 -42.44
CA ALA A 138 -10.08 22.32 -41.32
C ALA A 138 -10.31 23.41 -40.26
N GLU A 139 -10.63 24.64 -40.68
CA GLU A 139 -10.98 25.74 -39.77
C GLU A 139 -12.29 25.46 -39.03
N ALA A 140 -13.33 25.00 -39.72
CA ALA A 140 -14.60 24.63 -39.10
C ALA A 140 -14.44 23.49 -38.07
N ASP A 141 -13.66 22.46 -38.42
CA ASP A 141 -13.30 21.35 -37.52
C ASP A 141 -12.55 21.83 -36.28
N TYR A 142 -11.62 22.78 -36.45
CA TYR A 142 -10.86 23.37 -35.36
C TYR A 142 -11.79 24.13 -34.40
N MET A 143 -12.71 24.94 -34.93
CA MET A 143 -13.68 25.68 -34.11
C MET A 143 -14.62 24.73 -33.33
N LEU A 144 -15.07 23.64 -33.96
CA LEU A 144 -15.87 22.61 -33.27
C LEU A 144 -15.06 21.88 -32.20
N GLY A 145 -13.79 21.56 -32.49
CA GLY A 145 -12.87 20.98 -31.52
C GLY A 145 -12.63 21.89 -30.32
N GLU A 146 -12.48 23.19 -30.55
CA GLU A 146 -12.29 24.18 -29.48
C GLU A 146 -13.54 24.30 -28.61
N ARG A 147 -14.75 24.31 -29.21
CA ARG A 147 -16.00 24.25 -28.46
C ARG A 147 -16.05 23.02 -27.55
N ASN A 148 -15.74 21.84 -28.07
CA ASN A 148 -15.72 20.61 -27.27
C ASN A 148 -14.69 20.69 -26.12
N ARG A 149 -13.52 21.32 -26.34
CA ARG A 149 -12.51 21.51 -25.28
C ARG A 149 -13.02 22.46 -24.19
N ILE A 150 -13.70 23.53 -24.57
CA ILE A 150 -14.35 24.47 -23.64
C ILE A 150 -15.43 23.74 -22.83
N ASP A 151 -16.32 22.99 -23.49
CA ASP A 151 -17.40 22.26 -22.83
C ASP A 151 -16.84 21.22 -21.83
N ASN A 152 -15.83 20.43 -22.22
CA ASN A 152 -15.16 19.49 -21.31
C ASN A 152 -14.44 20.19 -20.14
N SER A 153 -13.86 21.37 -20.37
CA SER A 153 -13.24 22.16 -19.31
C SER A 153 -14.28 22.68 -18.32
N HIS A 154 -15.48 23.02 -18.78
CA HIS A 154 -16.59 23.44 -17.95
C HIS A 154 -17.09 22.27 -17.09
N ASP A 155 -17.30 21.10 -17.69
CA ASP A 155 -17.70 19.88 -16.96
C ASP A 155 -16.68 19.48 -15.89
N MET A 156 -15.37 19.63 -16.18
CA MET A 156 -14.32 19.37 -15.20
C MET A 156 -14.37 20.37 -14.04
N ALA A 157 -14.58 21.66 -14.32
CA ALA A 157 -14.72 22.68 -13.29
C ALA A 157 -15.94 22.38 -12.39
N ASP A 158 -17.06 21.98 -12.98
CA ASP A 158 -18.27 21.59 -12.25
C ASP A 158 -18.04 20.33 -11.40
N SER A 159 -17.30 19.33 -11.91
CA SER A 159 -16.93 18.14 -11.15
C SER A 159 -16.04 18.45 -9.95
N VAL A 160 -15.02 19.31 -10.13
CA VAL A 160 -14.14 19.75 -9.03
C VAL A 160 -14.93 20.54 -7.99
N LEU A 161 -15.85 21.41 -8.43
CA LEU A 161 -16.72 22.17 -7.55
C LEU A 161 -17.63 21.25 -6.73
N SER A 162 -18.27 20.27 -7.39
CA SER A 162 -19.09 19.24 -6.75
C SER A 162 -18.28 18.42 -5.72
N GLN A 163 -17.07 18.01 -6.08
CA GLN A 163 -16.18 17.28 -5.18
C GLN A 163 -15.78 18.15 -3.97
N ALA A 164 -15.51 19.44 -4.17
CA ALA A 164 -15.20 20.37 -3.09
C ALA A 164 -16.38 20.52 -2.11
N TYR A 165 -17.63 20.59 -2.61
CA TYR A 165 -18.82 20.59 -1.77
C TYR A 165 -18.98 19.28 -0.98
N ALA A 166 -18.81 18.13 -1.63
CA ALA A 166 -18.87 16.82 -0.97
C ALA A 166 -17.79 16.67 0.13
N VAL A 167 -16.58 17.17 -0.12
CA VAL A 167 -15.50 17.18 0.88
C VAL A 167 -15.84 18.10 2.06
N ASN A 168 -16.39 19.29 1.80
CA ASN A 168 -16.83 20.20 2.86
C ASN A 168 -17.89 19.56 3.76
N GLU A 169 -18.90 18.91 3.16
CA GLU A 169 -19.93 18.15 3.87
C GLU A 169 -19.29 17.01 4.68
N SER A 170 -18.36 16.26 4.08
CA SER A 170 -17.66 15.18 4.77
C SER A 170 -16.86 15.67 5.99
N PHE A 171 -16.26 16.87 5.93
CA PHE A 171 -15.57 17.47 7.08
C PHE A 171 -16.55 17.88 8.18
N MET A 172 -17.74 18.38 7.83
CA MET A 172 -18.78 18.68 8.81
C MET A 172 -19.27 17.40 9.52
N LEU A 173 -19.53 16.33 8.76
CA LEU A 173 -19.88 15.02 9.31
C LEU A 173 -18.73 14.45 10.18
N GLN A 174 -17.48 14.54 9.72
CA GLN A 174 -16.31 14.11 10.51
C GLN A 174 -16.20 14.89 11.81
N ARG A 175 -16.43 16.21 11.81
CA ARG A 175 -16.44 17.03 13.03
C ARG A 175 -17.51 16.57 14.02
N GLU A 176 -18.70 16.24 13.54
CA GLU A 176 -19.77 15.68 14.38
C GLU A 176 -19.38 14.31 14.96
N THR A 177 -18.80 13.43 14.14
CA THR A 177 -18.32 12.12 14.62
C THR A 177 -17.23 12.26 15.68
N MET A 178 -16.27 13.19 15.52
CA MET A 178 -15.23 13.47 16.51
C MET A 178 -15.81 14.01 17.82
N ALA A 179 -16.81 14.89 17.75
CA ALA A 179 -17.52 15.36 18.93
C ALA A 179 -18.26 14.21 19.63
N ASN A 180 -18.88 13.30 18.89
CA ASN A 180 -19.54 12.11 19.43
C ASN A 180 -18.55 11.10 20.01
N ILE A 181 -17.38 10.90 19.38
CA ILE A 181 -16.28 10.08 19.92
C ILE A 181 -15.80 10.68 21.24
N ASN A 182 -15.57 12.00 21.32
CA ASN A 182 -15.15 12.66 22.54
C ASN A 182 -16.19 12.50 23.67
N ARG A 183 -17.49 12.66 23.35
CA ARG A 183 -18.58 12.38 24.29
C ARG A 183 -18.58 10.93 24.77
N LYS A 184 -18.38 9.96 23.87
CA LYS A 184 -18.30 8.52 24.22
C LYS A 184 -17.06 8.20 25.05
N ILE A 185 -15.90 8.77 24.74
CA ILE A 185 -14.66 8.61 25.52
C ILE A 185 -14.87 9.18 26.93
N THR A 186 -15.43 10.38 27.03
CA THR A 186 -15.73 11.01 28.32
C THR A 186 -16.73 10.18 29.14
N MET A 187 -17.78 9.62 28.52
CA MET A 187 -18.70 8.70 29.18
C MET A 187 -18.06 7.35 29.55
N ALA A 188 -17.19 6.80 28.71
CA ALA A 188 -16.48 5.55 29.03
C ALA A 188 -15.50 5.77 30.19
N ALA A 189 -14.78 6.90 30.21
CA ALA A 189 -13.91 7.29 31.30
C ALA A 189 -14.67 7.46 32.62
N SER A 190 -15.91 7.98 32.60
CA SER A 190 -16.75 8.09 33.80
C SER A 190 -17.38 6.76 34.24
N LYS A 191 -17.46 5.76 33.36
CA LYS A 191 -17.97 4.40 33.64
C LYS A 191 -16.90 3.37 34.00
N VAL A 192 -15.60 3.69 33.89
CA VAL A 192 -14.49 2.88 34.42
C VAL A 192 -13.98 3.49 35.73
N PRO A 193 -14.69 3.30 36.87
CA PRO A 193 -14.14 3.68 38.16
C PRO A 193 -12.92 2.81 38.48
N GLY A 194 -11.76 3.43 38.70
CA GLY A 194 -10.56 2.74 39.21
C GLY A 194 -9.25 2.89 38.42
N MET A 195 -9.25 3.50 37.23
CA MET A 195 -7.99 3.75 36.50
C MET A 195 -7.03 4.68 37.27
N SER A 196 -7.56 5.69 37.98
CA SER A 196 -6.77 6.56 38.87
C SER A 196 -6.11 5.78 40.01
N SER A 197 -6.78 4.75 40.55
CA SER A 197 -6.24 3.89 41.60
C SER A 197 -5.14 2.96 41.06
N LEU A 198 -5.32 2.40 39.86
CA LEU A 198 -4.33 1.53 39.21
C LEU A 198 -3.06 2.29 38.82
N ILE A 199 -3.19 3.48 38.23
CA ILE A 199 -2.07 4.38 37.92
C ILE A 199 -1.31 4.78 39.19
N ASN A 200 -2.03 5.10 40.27
CA ASN A 200 -1.41 5.43 41.56
C ASN A 200 -0.66 4.24 42.18
N ARG A 201 -1.18 3.01 42.06
CA ARG A 201 -0.49 1.80 42.55
C ARG A 201 0.79 1.50 41.77
N ILE A 202 0.79 1.71 40.45
CA ILE A 202 1.97 1.53 39.60
C ILE A 202 3.05 2.57 39.94
N SER A 203 2.66 3.84 40.07
CA SER A 203 3.57 4.94 40.46
C SER A 203 4.17 4.71 41.85
N ALA A 204 3.38 4.25 42.82
CA ALA A 204 3.84 3.97 44.18
C ALA A 204 4.88 2.84 44.24
N ARG A 205 4.73 1.78 43.42
CA ARG A 205 5.74 0.70 43.35
C ARG A 205 7.07 1.22 42.81
N LYS A 206 7.05 1.97 41.69
CA LYS A 206 8.26 2.53 41.08
C LYS A 206 9.00 3.50 42.01
N ARG A 207 8.27 4.29 42.81
CA ARG A 207 8.86 5.19 43.81
C ARG A 207 9.56 4.43 44.95
N ARG A 208 9.00 3.32 45.42
CA ARG A 208 9.67 2.49 46.45
C ARG A 208 10.97 1.89 45.92
N ASP A 209 10.96 1.34 44.70
CA ASP A 209 12.16 0.74 44.11
C ASP A 209 13.27 1.80 43.93
N GLY A 210 12.91 3.03 43.55
CA GLY A 210 13.85 4.15 43.47
C GLY A 210 14.43 4.58 44.84
N ILE A 211 13.61 4.59 45.90
CA ILE A 211 14.09 4.89 47.27
C ILE A 211 15.02 3.79 47.78
N ILE A 212 14.69 2.52 47.52
CA ILE A 212 15.54 1.38 47.94
C ILE A 212 16.89 1.46 47.22
N MET A 213 16.91 1.61 45.90
CA MET A 213 18.15 1.73 45.13
C MET A 213 18.96 2.97 45.54
N GLY A 214 18.32 4.12 45.75
CA GLY A 214 18.99 5.33 46.22
C GLY A 214 19.62 5.18 47.60
N SER A 215 18.90 4.54 48.54
CA SER A 215 19.41 4.28 49.90
C SER A 215 20.59 3.31 49.89
N PHE A 216 20.56 2.28 49.05
CA PHE A 216 21.66 1.32 48.89
C PHE A 216 22.93 2.01 48.36
N ILE A 217 22.79 2.83 47.32
CA ILE A 217 23.91 3.59 46.74
C ILE A 217 24.50 4.54 47.78
N ALA A 218 23.66 5.30 48.49
CA ALA A 218 24.12 6.23 49.53
C ALA A 218 24.84 5.51 50.67
N PHE A 219 24.34 4.35 51.10
CA PHE A 219 24.98 3.52 52.12
C PHE A 219 26.35 3.01 51.66
N CYS A 220 26.47 2.52 50.43
CA CYS A 220 27.76 2.10 49.86
C CYS A 220 28.78 3.25 49.82
N PHE A 221 28.37 4.46 49.44
CA PHE A 221 29.26 5.62 49.43
C PHE A 221 29.72 6.03 50.84
N LEU A 222 28.82 6.03 51.83
CA LEU A 222 29.18 6.33 53.21
C LEU A 222 30.15 5.31 53.79
N MET A 223 29.93 4.02 53.51
CA MET A 223 30.80 2.96 54.00
C MET A 223 32.19 3.03 53.37
N PHE A 224 32.26 3.33 52.07
CA PHE A 224 33.52 3.54 51.35
C PHE A 224 34.29 4.75 51.91
N PHE A 225 33.59 5.86 52.21
CA PHE A 225 34.22 7.05 52.79
C PHE A 225 34.74 6.83 54.22
N TRP A 226 34.08 5.97 55.02
CA TRP A 226 34.47 5.74 56.41
C TRP A 226 35.59 4.70 56.57
N PHE A 227 35.74 3.79 55.60
CA PHE A 227 36.79 2.77 55.57
C PHE A 227 38.02 3.16 54.72
N SER A 228 38.00 4.33 54.07
CA SER A 228 39.12 4.94 53.36
C SER A 228 39.77 6.03 54.21
#